data_AF-G2FN79-F1
#
_entry.id   AF-G2FN79-F1
#
_cell.length_a   1.000
_cell.length_b   1.000
_cell.length_c   1.000
_cell.angle_alpha   90.00
_cell.angle_beta   90.00
_cell.angle_gamma   90.00
#
_symmetry.space_group_name_H-M   'P 1'
#
loop_
_entity.id
_entity.type
_entity.pdbx_description
1 polymer ?
#
loop_
_entity_poly.entity_id
_entity_poly.type
_entity_poly.pdbx_seq_one_letter_code
_entity_poly.pdbx_strand_id
1 'polypeptide(L)'
;MKSILEGKKVFRGLQFLLVGLILSPISLAYLVIGRFFLSKLFFASSNCTGCGLCAKSCTVKAIRMVGSNKSRPYWTFACESCMRCMGYCPNKAVEVSHSFAIILYFIATLPVSFYLLDGLRNFIPIEHDVFLIKVLLDYCYTLVSIFVAYLILYWLIKIPLLNKLCTYITFAHFYRRYHEPDTALTDIVVESKND
;
A
#
# COMPACT_ATOMS: atom_id res chain seq x y z
N MET A 1 -17.95 -35.98 0.24
CA MET A 1 -18.50 -36.06 1.62
C MET A 1 -18.73 -37.49 2.08
N LYS A 2 -19.32 -38.38 1.26
CA LYS A 2 -19.54 -39.81 1.58
C LYS A 2 -18.34 -40.53 2.21
N SER A 3 -17.14 -40.38 1.64
CA SER A 3 -15.93 -41.04 2.14
C SER A 3 -15.44 -40.58 3.52
N ILE A 4 -15.79 -39.35 3.95
CA ILE A 4 -15.41 -38.83 5.29
C ILE A 4 -16.37 -39.39 6.35
N LEU A 5 -17.66 -39.49 6.03
CA LEU A 5 -18.69 -40.06 6.91
C LEU A 5 -18.53 -41.57 7.10
N GLU A 6 -17.91 -42.25 6.13
CA GLU A 6 -17.53 -43.67 6.19
C GLU A 6 -16.28 -43.95 7.06
N GLY A 7 -15.70 -42.94 7.73
CA GLY A 7 -14.51 -43.10 8.58
C GLY A 7 -13.20 -43.33 7.81
N LYS A 8 -13.20 -43.17 6.48
CA LYS A 8 -12.00 -43.33 5.65
C LYS A 8 -11.15 -42.06 5.71
N LYS A 9 -9.82 -42.20 5.83
CA LYS A 9 -8.89 -41.06 5.78
C LYS A 9 -8.85 -40.50 4.36
N VAL A 10 -9.21 -39.22 4.19
CA VAL A 10 -9.21 -38.53 2.89
C VAL A 10 -8.29 -37.31 2.96
N PHE A 11 -7.12 -37.39 2.33
CA PHE A 11 -6.10 -36.32 2.33
C PHE A 11 -6.23 -35.35 1.15
N ARG A 12 -7.46 -34.97 0.78
CA ARG A 12 -7.69 -33.99 -0.32
C ARG A 12 -7.06 -32.62 -0.03
N GLY A 13 -6.83 -32.27 1.24
CA GLY A 13 -6.20 -31.02 1.66
C GLY A 13 -4.69 -30.93 1.41
N LEU A 14 -3.99 -32.05 1.14
CA LEU A 14 -2.53 -32.04 0.99
C LEU A 14 -2.06 -31.23 -0.23
N GLN A 15 -2.81 -31.31 -1.34
CA GLN A 15 -2.54 -30.51 -2.54
C GLN A 15 -2.66 -29.01 -2.25
N PHE A 16 -3.70 -28.59 -1.54
CA PHE A 16 -3.88 -27.19 -1.13
C PHE A 16 -2.80 -26.73 -0.14
N LEU A 17 -2.38 -27.61 0.77
CA LEU A 17 -1.29 -27.32 1.70
C LEU A 17 0.04 -27.10 0.97
N LEU A 18 0.40 -27.97 0.02
CA LEU A 18 1.61 -27.84 -0.78
C LEU A 18 1.61 -26.54 -1.61
N VAL A 19 0.50 -26.21 -2.26
CA VAL A 19 0.34 -24.95 -2.99
C VAL A 19 0.48 -23.75 -2.04
N GLY A 20 -0.15 -23.80 -0.86
CA GLY A 20 -0.01 -22.76 0.15
C GLY A 20 1.43 -22.57 0.62
N LEU A 21 2.17 -23.66 0.84
CA LEU A 21 3.57 -23.61 1.26
C LEU A 21 4.46 -23.01 0.17
N ILE A 22 4.24 -23.38 -1.09
CA ILE A 22 4.96 -22.82 -2.25
C ILE A 22 4.69 -21.31 -2.40
N LEU A 23 3.45 -20.86 -2.11
CA LEU A 23 3.07 -19.44 -2.19
C LEU A 23 3.44 -18.63 -0.94
N SER A 24 3.84 -19.28 0.15
CA SER A 24 4.18 -18.61 1.41
C SER A 24 5.23 -17.48 1.29
N PRO A 25 6.27 -17.56 0.43
CA PRO A 25 7.21 -16.47 0.27
C PRO A 25 6.57 -15.22 -0.36
N ILE A 26 5.57 -15.39 -1.23
CA ILE A 26 4.84 -14.28 -1.86
C ILE A 26 3.99 -13.57 -0.80
N SER A 27 3.32 -14.32 0.07
CA SER A 27 2.60 -13.75 1.20
C SER A 27 3.52 -13.01 2.15
N LEU A 28 4.70 -13.57 2.46
CA LEU A 28 5.70 -12.91 3.30
C LEU A 28 6.20 -11.62 2.65
N ALA A 29 6.55 -11.65 1.36
CA ALA A 29 6.97 -10.47 0.62
C ALA A 29 5.87 -9.38 0.62
N TYR A 30 4.60 -9.76 0.45
CA TYR A 30 3.49 -8.82 0.55
C TYR A 30 3.41 -8.16 1.94
N LEU A 31 3.55 -8.91 3.02
CA LEU A 31 3.50 -8.37 4.38
C LEU A 31 4.70 -7.47 4.70
N VAL A 32 5.88 -7.83 4.23
CA VAL A 32 7.14 -7.13 4.53
C VAL A 32 7.33 -5.87 3.67
N ILE A 33 6.91 -5.89 2.40
CA ILE A 33 7.13 -4.77 1.46
C ILE A 33 5.87 -4.34 0.72
N GLY A 34 5.10 -5.30 0.19
CA GLY A 34 3.98 -5.02 -0.72
C GLY A 34 2.88 -4.14 -0.11
N ARG A 35 2.54 -4.40 1.16
CA ARG A 35 1.57 -3.62 1.93
C ARG A 35 1.98 -2.14 2.00
N PHE A 36 3.24 -1.88 2.34
CA PHE A 36 3.74 -0.50 2.46
C PHE A 36 3.78 0.19 1.12
N PHE A 37 4.21 -0.49 0.07
CA PHE A 37 4.19 0.04 -1.29
C PHE A 37 2.77 0.48 -1.69
N LEU A 38 1.78 -0.41 -1.59
CA LEU A 38 0.39 -0.11 -1.96
C LEU A 38 -0.21 1.02 -1.11
N SER A 39 0.12 1.08 0.18
CA SER A 39 -0.37 2.14 1.07
C SER A 39 0.01 3.55 0.61
N LYS A 40 1.15 3.70 -0.07
CA LYS A 40 1.73 4.99 -0.47
C LYS A 40 1.37 5.43 -1.89
N LEU A 41 0.55 4.65 -2.60
CA LEU A 41 0.07 5.03 -3.92
C LEU A 41 -1.19 5.92 -3.87
N PHE A 42 -1.89 5.93 -2.73
CA PHE A 42 -3.11 6.71 -2.56
C PHE A 42 -2.84 8.21 -2.43
N PHE A 43 -3.66 9.00 -3.12
CA PHE A 43 -3.66 10.44 -2.99
C PHE A 43 -5.05 11.05 -3.12
N ALA A 44 -5.18 12.32 -2.72
CA ALA A 44 -6.43 13.09 -2.86
C ALA A 44 -6.36 14.06 -4.04
N SER A 45 -7.32 13.95 -4.95
CA SER A 45 -7.48 14.86 -6.08
C SER A 45 -7.97 16.25 -5.64
N SER A 46 -8.10 17.17 -6.60
CA SER A 46 -8.67 18.50 -6.41
C SER A 46 -10.11 18.48 -5.91
N ASN A 47 -10.86 17.41 -6.20
CA ASN A 47 -12.25 17.23 -5.82
C ASN A 47 -12.43 16.91 -4.33
N CYS A 48 -11.34 16.66 -3.60
CA CYS A 48 -11.38 16.47 -2.16
C CYS A 48 -11.96 17.72 -1.51
N THR A 49 -12.95 17.59 -0.62
CA THR A 49 -13.52 18.72 0.13
C THR A 49 -12.95 18.85 1.54
N GLY A 50 -12.16 17.87 1.99
CA GLY A 50 -11.65 17.82 3.38
C GLY A 50 -12.66 17.33 4.41
N CYS A 51 -13.74 16.67 3.99
CA CYS A 51 -14.81 16.19 4.89
C CYS A 51 -14.38 15.15 5.94
N GLY A 52 -13.22 14.50 5.78
CA GLY A 52 -12.70 13.52 6.73
C GLY A 52 -13.40 12.16 6.77
N LEU A 53 -14.43 11.92 5.95
CA LEU A 53 -15.17 10.64 5.92
C LEU A 53 -14.27 9.42 5.66
N CYS A 54 -13.24 9.57 4.83
CA CYS A 54 -12.25 8.53 4.58
C CYS A 54 -11.47 8.14 5.85
N ALA A 55 -11.16 9.10 6.71
CA ALA A 55 -10.47 8.83 7.97
C ALA A 55 -11.40 8.17 8.99
N LYS A 56 -12.66 8.62 9.06
CA LYS A 56 -13.68 8.06 9.97
C LYS A 56 -14.08 6.63 9.62
N SER A 57 -14.15 6.30 8.32
CA SER A 57 -14.49 4.95 7.84
C SER A 57 -13.31 3.96 7.83
N CYS A 58 -12.11 4.38 8.24
CA CYS A 58 -10.92 3.54 8.24
C CYS A 58 -10.86 2.65 9.48
N THR A 59 -11.12 1.35 9.32
CA THR A 59 -11.11 0.35 10.40
C THR A 59 -9.77 0.26 11.13
N VAL A 60 -8.66 0.41 10.42
CA VAL A 60 -7.29 0.39 10.96
C VAL A 60 -6.75 1.77 11.35
N LYS A 61 -7.60 2.82 11.33
CA LYS A 61 -7.24 4.21 11.66
C LYS A 61 -5.95 4.68 10.97
N ALA A 62 -5.74 4.28 9.72
CA ALA A 62 -4.50 4.53 8.99
C ALA A 62 -4.45 5.89 8.27
N ILE A 63 -5.54 6.65 8.26
CA ILE A 63 -5.63 7.93 7.57
C ILE A 63 -5.59 9.07 8.59
N ARG A 64 -4.77 10.08 8.35
CA ARG A 64 -4.69 11.32 9.12
C ARG A 64 -5.09 12.49 8.23
N MET A 65 -5.96 13.37 8.73
CA MET A 65 -6.32 14.59 8.01
C MET A 65 -5.29 15.67 8.35
N VAL A 66 -4.58 16.17 7.34
CA VAL A 66 -3.46 17.14 7.50
C VAL A 66 -3.64 18.37 6.61
N GLY A 67 -3.20 19.52 7.08
CA GLY A 67 -3.28 20.82 6.38
C GLY A 67 -4.13 21.85 7.12
N SER A 68 -3.76 23.14 7.00
CA SER A 68 -4.40 24.25 7.73
C SER A 68 -5.65 24.79 7.02
N ASN A 69 -5.55 25.14 5.73
CA ASN A 69 -6.68 25.73 4.99
C ASN A 69 -7.68 24.68 4.49
N LYS A 70 -7.17 23.54 4.03
CA LYS A 70 -7.99 22.45 3.48
C LYS A 70 -7.37 21.13 3.91
N SER A 71 -8.01 20.47 4.87
CA SER A 71 -7.54 19.20 5.38
C SER A 71 -7.56 18.14 4.27
N ARG A 72 -6.45 17.43 4.10
CA ARG A 72 -6.32 16.36 3.11
C ARG A 72 -5.91 15.06 3.80
N PRO A 73 -6.40 13.91 3.33
CA PRO A 73 -6.01 12.63 3.88
C PRO A 73 -4.53 12.33 3.58
N TYR A 74 -3.84 11.84 4.59
CA TYR A 74 -2.48 11.31 4.56
C TYR A 74 -2.54 9.86 5.02
N TRP A 75 -2.04 8.94 4.19
CA TRP A 75 -2.06 7.51 4.48
C TRP A 75 -0.76 7.11 5.19
N THR A 76 -0.90 6.63 6.42
CA THR A 76 0.19 6.08 7.21
C THR A 76 0.55 4.66 6.76
N PHE A 77 1.67 4.13 7.23
CA PHE A 77 2.09 2.75 6.95
C PHE A 77 1.18 1.68 7.58
N ALA A 78 0.24 2.06 8.45
CA ALA A 78 -0.78 1.15 8.97
C ALA A 78 -1.84 0.76 7.93
N CYS A 79 -1.91 1.46 6.79
CA CYS A 79 -2.91 1.19 5.76
C CYS A 79 -2.75 -0.22 5.17
N GLU A 80 -3.87 -0.91 4.99
CA GLU A 80 -3.95 -2.27 4.45
C GLU A 80 -4.44 -2.29 3.01
N SER A 81 -4.53 -1.13 2.36
CA SER A 81 -4.98 -0.99 0.98
C SER A 81 -6.34 -1.67 0.72
N CYS A 82 -7.27 -1.65 1.67
CA CYS A 82 -8.61 -2.24 1.50
C CYS A 82 -9.53 -1.47 0.53
N MET A 83 -9.05 -0.35 -0.04
CA MET A 83 -9.76 0.57 -0.94
C MET A 83 -11.11 1.13 -0.44
N ARG A 84 -11.52 0.89 0.80
CA ARG A 84 -12.76 1.45 1.38
C ARG A 84 -12.85 2.97 1.24
N CYS A 85 -11.76 3.68 1.54
CA CYS A 85 -11.69 5.13 1.39
C CYS A 85 -11.88 5.61 -0.05
N MET A 86 -11.49 4.80 -1.04
CA MET A 86 -11.66 5.09 -2.47
C MET A 86 -13.10 4.80 -2.94
N GLY A 87 -13.66 3.66 -2.52
CA GLY A 87 -14.99 3.21 -2.92
C GLY A 87 -16.12 4.08 -2.38
N TYR A 88 -16.02 4.54 -1.13
CA TYR A 88 -17.07 5.28 -0.44
C TYR A 88 -16.88 6.80 -0.44
N CYS A 89 -15.91 7.34 -1.18
CA CYS A 89 -15.74 8.80 -1.24
C CYS A 89 -16.86 9.44 -2.09
N PRO A 90 -17.75 10.29 -1.53
CA PRO A 90 -18.87 10.87 -2.29
C PRO A 90 -18.39 11.76 -3.44
N ASN A 91 -17.23 12.42 -3.26
CA ASN A 91 -16.63 13.31 -4.26
C ASN A 91 -15.66 12.58 -5.20
N LYS A 92 -15.55 11.25 -5.10
CA LYS A 92 -14.59 10.42 -5.85
C LYS A 92 -13.16 11.00 -5.80
N ALA A 93 -12.78 11.52 -4.65
CA ALA A 93 -11.56 12.31 -4.52
C ALA A 93 -10.29 11.50 -4.23
N VAL A 94 -10.44 10.28 -3.69
CA VAL A 94 -9.30 9.40 -3.42
C VAL A 94 -8.95 8.63 -4.68
N GLU A 95 -7.71 8.78 -5.16
CA GLU A 95 -7.17 8.20 -6.40
C GLU A 95 -5.90 7.38 -6.09
N VAL A 96 -5.44 6.56 -7.05
CA VAL A 96 -4.20 5.75 -6.95
C VAL A 96 -3.24 6.13 -8.08
N SER A 97 -2.06 6.66 -7.75
CA SER A 97 -1.13 7.15 -8.76
C SER A 97 -0.34 6.01 -9.41
N HIS A 98 -0.73 5.65 -10.64
CA HIS A 98 -0.09 4.56 -11.40
C HIS A 98 1.30 4.97 -11.90
N SER A 99 1.45 6.20 -12.39
CA SER A 99 2.76 6.73 -12.82
C SER A 99 3.76 6.72 -11.67
N PHE A 100 3.30 7.08 -10.47
CA PHE A 100 4.13 7.05 -9.27
C PHE A 100 4.45 5.62 -8.82
N ALA A 101 3.52 4.67 -9.01
CA ALA A 101 3.79 3.25 -8.76
C ALA A 101 4.93 2.72 -9.66
N ILE A 102 4.94 3.10 -10.95
CA ILE A 102 5.99 2.71 -11.88
C ILE A 102 7.34 3.29 -11.44
N ILE A 103 7.39 4.58 -11.09
CA ILE A 103 8.61 5.23 -10.60
C ILE A 103 9.11 4.53 -9.33
N LEU A 104 8.24 4.29 -8.35
CA LEU A 104 8.59 3.58 -7.13
C LEU A 104 9.08 2.17 -7.40
N TYR A 105 8.49 1.45 -8.35
CA TYR A 105 8.92 0.10 -8.73
C TYR A 105 10.38 0.12 -9.22
N PHE A 106 10.71 1.01 -10.16
CA PHE A 106 12.08 1.14 -10.65
C PHE A 106 13.06 1.48 -9.51
N ILE A 107 12.70 2.40 -8.62
CA ILE A 107 13.56 2.76 -7.50
C ILE A 107 13.75 1.59 -6.54
N ALA A 108 12.68 0.84 -6.22
CA ALA A 108 12.72 -0.30 -5.32
C ALA A 108 13.51 -1.50 -5.88
N THR A 109 13.59 -1.64 -7.21
CA THR A 109 14.36 -2.71 -7.86
C THR A 109 15.85 -2.42 -8.01
N LEU A 110 16.32 -1.21 -7.69
CA LEU A 110 17.74 -0.87 -7.79
C LEU A 110 18.55 -1.70 -6.77
N PRO A 111 19.56 -2.49 -7.20
CA PRO A 111 20.38 -3.31 -6.31
C PRO A 111 21.45 -2.45 -5.63
N VAL A 112 21.02 -1.55 -4.74
CA VAL A 112 21.89 -0.59 -4.05
C VAL A 112 22.95 -1.29 -3.19
N SER A 113 22.62 -2.43 -2.58
CA SER A 113 23.59 -3.23 -1.84
C SER A 113 24.78 -3.68 -2.66
N PHE A 114 24.59 -3.97 -3.96
CA PHE A 114 25.68 -4.35 -4.85
C PHE A 114 26.68 -3.20 -5.00
N TYR A 115 26.19 -2.00 -5.32
CA TYR A 115 27.03 -0.83 -5.53
C TYR A 115 27.75 -0.37 -4.25
N LEU A 116 27.07 -0.38 -3.11
CA LEU A 116 27.66 0.04 -1.84
C LEU A 116 28.74 -0.93 -1.35
N LEU A 117 28.46 -2.24 -1.40
CA LEU A 117 29.40 -3.25 -0.92
C LEU A 117 30.61 -3.40 -1.85
N ASP A 118 30.45 -3.21 -3.16
CA ASP A 118 31.57 -3.19 -4.10
C ASP A 118 32.53 -2.02 -3.81
N GLY A 119 32.00 -0.83 -3.53
CA GLY A 119 32.81 0.32 -3.11
C GLY A 119 33.54 0.13 -1.77
N LEU A 120 32.93 -0.62 -0.83
CA LEU A 120 33.49 -0.94 0.49
C LEU A 120 34.43 -2.16 0.48
N ARG A 121 34.45 -2.95 -0.59
CA ARG A 121 35.27 -4.16 -0.72
C ARG A 121 36.77 -3.87 -0.60
N ASN A 122 37.21 -2.67 -0.98
CA ASN A 122 38.60 -2.22 -0.85
C ASN A 122 39.03 -1.97 0.60
N PHE A 123 38.09 -1.79 1.53
CA PHE A 123 38.38 -1.48 2.93
C PHE A 123 38.17 -2.66 3.88
N ILE A 124 37.34 -3.64 3.51
CA ILE A 124 36.98 -4.78 4.38
C ILE A 124 36.92 -6.06 3.52
N PRO A 125 37.72 -7.10 3.82
CA PRO A 125 37.59 -8.40 3.17
C PRO A 125 36.37 -9.12 3.75
N ILE A 126 35.25 -9.13 3.01
CA ILE A 126 34.01 -9.75 3.47
C ILE A 126 33.81 -11.09 2.77
N GLU A 127 34.12 -12.17 3.48
CA GLU A 127 33.90 -13.54 3.03
C GLU A 127 32.66 -14.10 3.74
N HIS A 128 31.61 -14.35 2.96
CA HIS A 128 30.42 -15.17 3.24
C HIS A 128 29.25 -14.64 4.11
N ASP A 129 29.40 -13.73 5.07
CA ASP A 129 28.25 -13.22 5.88
C ASP A 129 27.47 -12.03 5.28
N VAL A 130 27.75 -11.66 4.02
CA VAL A 130 27.13 -10.50 3.35
C VAL A 130 25.66 -10.68 2.97
N PHE A 131 25.11 -11.89 2.96
CA PHE A 131 23.74 -12.10 2.47
C PHE A 131 22.71 -11.38 3.35
N LEU A 132 22.78 -11.59 4.67
CA LEU A 132 21.87 -10.93 5.60
C LEU A 132 22.04 -9.40 5.55
N ILE A 133 23.28 -8.91 5.47
CA ILE A 133 23.58 -7.48 5.39
C ILE A 133 23.03 -6.89 4.09
N LYS A 134 23.17 -7.58 2.95
CA LYS A 134 22.58 -7.17 1.66
C LYS A 134 21.07 -7.03 1.76
N VAL A 135 20.40 -8.08 2.27
CA VAL A 135 18.94 -8.09 2.42
C VAL A 135 18.47 -6.96 3.34
N LEU A 136 19.14 -6.76 4.47
CA LEU A 136 18.80 -5.67 5.40
C LEU A 136 19.04 -4.30 4.78
N LEU A 137 20.15 -4.12 4.06
CA LEU A 137 20.47 -2.85 3.40
C LEU A 137 19.44 -2.52 2.32
N ASP A 138 19.14 -3.47 1.43
CA ASP A 138 18.15 -3.29 0.36
C ASP A 138 16.75 -3.06 0.93
N TYR A 139 16.39 -3.74 2.02
CA TYR A 139 15.13 -3.52 2.73
C TYR A 139 15.03 -2.10 3.31
N CYS A 140 16.06 -1.67 4.06
CA CYS A 140 16.13 -0.32 4.60
C CYS A 140 16.09 0.74 3.51
N TYR A 141 16.86 0.57 2.44
CA TYR A 141 16.84 1.46 1.28
C TYR A 141 15.44 1.55 0.67
N THR A 142 14.75 0.43 0.49
CA THR A 142 13.40 0.42 -0.09
C THR A 142 12.40 1.14 0.80
N LEU A 143 12.43 0.93 2.12
CA LEU A 143 11.56 1.64 3.06
C LEU A 143 11.82 3.14 3.05
N VAL A 144 13.08 3.56 3.08
CA VAL A 144 13.48 4.98 3.02
C VAL A 144 13.05 5.59 1.69
N SER A 145 13.27 4.90 0.58
CA SER A 145 12.84 5.32 -0.75
C SER A 145 11.33 5.53 -0.82
N ILE A 146 10.53 4.57 -0.35
CA ILE A 146 9.06 4.70 -0.30
C ILE A 146 8.65 5.91 0.54
N PHE A 147 9.28 6.11 1.70
CA PHE A 147 8.99 7.25 2.57
C PHE A 147 9.30 8.59 1.89
N VAL A 148 10.51 8.73 1.33
CA VAL A 148 10.97 9.96 0.66
C VAL A 148 10.12 10.24 -0.57
N ALA A 149 9.89 9.24 -1.42
CA ALA A 149 9.06 9.38 -2.60
C ALA A 149 7.64 9.77 -2.23
N TYR A 150 7.05 9.20 -1.17
CA TYR A 150 5.72 9.59 -0.72
C TYR A 150 5.68 11.03 -0.21
N LEU A 151 6.74 11.49 0.47
CA LEU A 151 6.87 12.89 0.86
C LEU A 151 6.92 13.80 -0.37
N ILE A 152 7.70 13.43 -1.39
CA ILE A 152 7.77 14.14 -2.67
C ILE A 152 6.38 14.19 -3.30
N LEU A 153 5.70 13.06 -3.45
CA LEU A 153 4.34 12.99 -4.01
C LEU A 153 3.38 13.89 -3.23
N TYR A 154 3.40 13.83 -1.91
CA TYR A 154 2.55 14.65 -1.05
C TYR A 154 2.76 16.15 -1.29
N TRP A 155 4.00 16.60 -1.44
CA TRP A 155 4.32 17.98 -1.80
C TRP A 155 3.88 18.32 -3.23
N LEU A 156 4.16 17.43 -4.17
CA LEU A 156 3.87 17.58 -5.59
C LEU A 156 2.37 17.76 -5.86
N ILE A 157 1.53 17.03 -5.12
CA ILE A 157 0.07 17.04 -5.22
C ILE A 157 -0.56 18.33 -4.64
N LYS A 158 0.19 19.13 -3.87
CA LYS A 158 -0.27 20.47 -3.48
C LYS A 158 -0.31 21.42 -4.67
N ILE A 159 0.50 21.18 -5.70
CA ILE A 159 0.48 21.97 -6.93
C ILE A 159 -0.77 21.56 -7.73
N PRO A 160 -1.71 22.50 -8.02
CA PRO A 160 -3.01 22.17 -8.58
C PRO A 160 -2.91 21.57 -9.99
N LEU A 161 -1.97 22.04 -10.81
CA LEU A 161 -1.74 21.52 -12.15
C LEU A 161 -1.33 20.04 -12.13
N LEU A 162 -0.40 19.71 -11.24
CA LEU A 162 0.16 18.37 -11.14
C LEU A 162 -0.81 17.39 -10.49
N ASN A 163 -1.58 17.85 -9.50
CA ASN A 163 -2.72 17.11 -8.96
C ASN A 163 -3.70 16.70 -10.07
N LYS A 164 -4.12 17.67 -10.89
CA LYS A 164 -5.03 17.45 -12.00
C LYS A 164 -4.45 16.45 -13.01
N LEU A 165 -3.18 16.62 -13.39
CA LEU A 165 -2.48 15.69 -14.29
C LEU A 165 -2.46 14.26 -13.74
N CYS A 166 -2.03 14.06 -12.49
CA CYS A 166 -2.01 12.74 -11.86
C CYS A 166 -3.41 12.11 -11.77
N THR A 167 -4.45 12.91 -11.54
CA THR A 167 -5.83 12.42 -11.52
C THR A 167 -6.28 11.93 -12.89
N TYR A 168 -6.01 12.64 -13.99
CA TYR A 168 -6.42 12.20 -15.33
C TYR A 168 -5.63 11.03 -15.89
N ILE A 169 -4.35 10.91 -15.53
CA ILE A 169 -3.51 9.77 -15.97
C ILE A 169 -3.91 8.47 -15.24
N THR A 170 -4.51 8.59 -14.07
CA THR A 170 -4.87 7.44 -13.24
C THR A 170 -6.05 6.67 -13.84
N PHE A 171 -5.89 5.35 -14.02
CA PHE A 171 -7.00 4.49 -14.48
C PHE A 171 -8.20 4.51 -13.51
N ALA A 172 -7.96 4.65 -12.21
CA ALA A 172 -9.04 4.73 -11.21
C ALA A 172 -9.98 5.95 -11.38
N HIS A 173 -9.58 6.94 -12.19
CA HIS A 173 -10.46 8.04 -12.58
C HIS A 173 -11.46 7.63 -13.67
N PHE A 174 -11.04 6.77 -14.60
CA PHE A 174 -11.85 6.31 -15.73
C PHE A 174 -12.79 5.17 -15.35
N TYR A 175 -12.32 4.23 -14.53
CA TYR A 175 -13.11 3.05 -14.15
C TYR A 175 -14.09 3.35 -13.01
N ARG A 176 -15.25 2.68 -13.04
CA ARG A 176 -16.22 2.74 -11.95
C ARG A 176 -15.62 2.15 -10.68
N ARG A 177 -15.74 2.90 -9.58
CA ARG A 177 -15.35 2.43 -8.25
C ARG A 177 -16.47 1.57 -7.69
N TYR A 178 -16.13 0.32 -7.38
CA TYR A 178 -17.08 -0.60 -6.78
C TYR A 178 -17.20 -0.33 -5.28
N HIS A 179 -18.44 -0.26 -4.82
CA HIS A 179 -18.80 -0.52 -3.44
C HIS A 179 -20.07 -1.37 -3.46
N GLU A 180 -20.33 -2.06 -2.36
CA GLU A 180 -21.56 -2.83 -2.18
C GLU A 180 -22.77 -1.87 -2.23
N PRO A 181 -23.80 -2.14 -3.05
CA PRO A 181 -24.94 -1.23 -3.20
C PRO A 181 -25.75 -1.00 -1.93
N ASP A 182 -25.88 -2.02 -1.10
CA ASP A 182 -26.75 -2.01 0.09
C ASP A 182 -26.08 -1.38 1.32
N THR A 183 -24.76 -1.27 1.32
CA THR A 183 -24.02 -0.68 2.43
C THR A 183 -23.90 0.83 2.24
N ALA A 184 -24.46 1.60 3.18
CA ALA A 184 -24.36 3.05 3.19
C ALA A 184 -23.11 3.53 3.94
N LEU A 185 -22.72 4.79 3.68
CA LEU A 185 -21.63 5.45 4.40
C LEU A 185 -21.89 5.53 5.91
N THR A 186 -23.14 5.67 6.31
CA THR A 186 -23.58 5.71 7.72
C THR A 186 -23.30 4.42 8.45
N ASP A 187 -23.38 3.28 7.77
CA ASP A 187 -23.19 1.95 8.37
C ASP A 187 -21.70 1.65 8.65
N ILE A 188 -20.82 2.39 7.97
CA ILE A 188 -19.37 2.20 8.02
C ILE A 188 -18.69 3.22 8.93
N VAL A 189 -19.20 4.44 8.94
CA VAL A 189 -18.66 5.50 9.79
C VAL A 189 -19.00 5.11 11.22
N VAL A 190 -17.99 4.62 11.94
CA VAL A 190 -18.12 4.39 13.37
C VAL A 190 -18.38 5.75 14.00
N GLU A 191 -19.61 5.98 14.44
CA GLU A 191 -19.92 7.10 15.30
C GLU A 191 -19.02 6.94 16.52
N SER A 192 -18.04 7.83 16.67
CA SER A 192 -17.34 7.98 17.92
C SER A 192 -18.41 8.36 18.93
N LYS A 193 -18.88 7.41 19.73
CA LYS A 193 -19.53 7.72 21.00
C LYS A 193 -18.59 8.71 21.70
N ASN A 194 -19.10 9.91 21.93
CA ASN A 194 -18.41 10.93 22.69
C ASN A 194 -18.10 10.33 24.07
N ASP A 195 -16.82 10.10 24.34
CA ASP A 195 -16.28 10.04 25.70
C ASP A 195 -15.88 11.48 26.10
#